data_AF-A0AAU9Y044-F1
#
_entry.id   AF-A0AAU9Y044-F1
#
_cell.length_a   1.000
_cell.length_b   1.000
_cell.length_c   1.000
_cell.angle_alpha   90.00
_cell.angle_beta   90.00
_cell.angle_gamma   90.00
#
_symmetry.space_group_name_H-M   'P 1'
#
loop_
_entity.id
_entity.type
_entity.pdbx_description
1 polymer ?
#
loop_
_entity_poly.entity_id
_entity_poly.type
_entity_poly.pdbx_seq_one_letter_code
_entity_poly.pdbx_strand_id
1 'polypeptide(L)'
;NTVKIADVGVSKAVNKITGTLAGTPVYMAPEVFHSQLYDTKADIYSLGIILWEMWYEQQAFSDVSNIPSHVALFAMVDEGLRSEHVKGCNEPPRRWKELMESCWNKKPDERPSASHCLKEAIELPGEAEEVL
;
A
#
# COMPACT_ATOMS: atom_id res chain seq x y z
N ASN A 1 0.74 21.59 7.52
CA ASN A 1 1.85 20.92 6.79
C ASN A 1 1.40 20.54 5.39
N THR A 2 2.28 20.60 4.39
CA THR A 2 2.02 20.14 3.01
C THR A 2 2.98 18.99 2.70
N VAL A 3 2.46 17.81 2.37
CA VAL A 3 3.25 16.66 1.92
C VAL A 3 3.25 16.63 0.39
N LYS A 4 4.36 16.23 -0.23
CA LYS A 4 4.52 16.14 -1.68
C LYS A 4 5.14 14.79 -2.05
N ILE A 5 4.65 14.20 -3.14
CA ILE A 5 5.27 13.01 -3.73
C ILE A 5 6.58 13.43 -4.43
N ALA A 6 7.62 12.63 -4.27
CA ALA A 6 8.93 12.83 -4.89
C ALA A 6 9.40 11.52 -5.56
N ASP A 7 10.53 11.59 -6.25
CA ASP A 7 11.17 10.45 -6.94
C ASP A 7 10.28 9.75 -7.99
N VAL A 8 9.83 10.54 -8.97
CA VAL A 8 9.06 10.05 -10.13
C VAL A 8 9.96 9.52 -11.26
N GLY A 9 11.24 9.25 -11.00
CA GLY A 9 12.24 8.89 -12.01
C GLY A 9 11.97 7.60 -12.77
N VAL A 10 11.15 6.71 -12.18
CA VAL A 10 10.70 5.44 -12.77
C VAL A 10 9.21 5.44 -13.16
N SER A 11 8.54 6.58 -13.06
CA SER A 11 7.12 6.73 -13.41
C SER A 11 6.88 6.56 -14.91
N LYS A 12 5.65 6.14 -15.26
CA LYS A 12 5.26 5.92 -16.65
C LYS A 12 3.99 6.68 -16.96
N ALA A 13 3.91 7.18 -18.19
CA ALA A 13 2.65 7.72 -18.70
C ALA A 13 1.63 6.58 -18.79
N VAL A 14 0.37 6.85 -18.43
CA VAL A 14 -0.73 5.87 -18.44
C VAL A 14 -0.90 5.19 -19.81
N ASN A 15 -0.59 5.90 -20.90
CA ASN A 15 -0.68 5.37 -22.26
C ASN A 15 0.60 4.62 -22.73
N LYS A 16 1.61 4.49 -21.87
CA LYS A 16 2.90 3.86 -22.14
C LYS A 16 3.32 2.93 -20.99
N ILE A 17 2.36 2.26 -20.36
CA ILE A 17 2.68 1.33 -19.29
C ILE A 17 3.37 0.11 -19.91
N THR A 18 4.59 -0.16 -19.44
CA THR A 18 5.42 -1.28 -19.86
C THR A 18 5.88 -2.02 -18.61
N GLY A 19 6.32 -3.27 -18.76
CA GLY A 19 6.69 -4.08 -17.61
C GLY A 19 8.10 -4.03 -17.21
N THR A 20 8.44 -2.93 -16.56
CA THR A 20 9.72 -2.89 -15.89
C THR A 20 9.53 -3.39 -14.49
N LEU A 21 10.28 -4.43 -14.12
CA LEU A 21 10.48 -4.79 -12.72
C LEU A 21 11.38 -3.73 -12.09
N ALA A 22 10.78 -2.61 -11.69
CA ALA A 22 11.43 -1.49 -11.01
C ALA A 22 10.59 -1.06 -9.81
N GLY A 23 11.26 -0.65 -8.74
CA GLY A 23 10.64 -0.26 -7.48
C GLY A 23 11.23 -1.00 -6.29
N THR A 24 10.93 -0.51 -5.09
CA THR A 24 11.31 -1.18 -3.84
C THR A 24 10.34 -2.35 -3.59
N PRO A 25 10.81 -3.61 -3.54
CA PRO A 25 9.95 -4.81 -3.58
C PRO A 25 8.82 -4.85 -2.55
N VAL A 26 9.03 -4.23 -1.39
CA VAL A 26 8.05 -4.15 -0.29
C VAL A 26 6.74 -3.47 -0.70
N TYR A 27 6.79 -2.51 -1.64
CA TYR A 27 5.62 -1.77 -2.10
C TYR A 27 5.01 -2.33 -3.39
N MET A 28 5.63 -3.36 -3.96
CA MET A 28 5.26 -3.88 -5.27
C MET A 28 3.98 -4.72 -5.17
N ALA A 29 3.01 -4.41 -6.03
CA ALA A 29 1.79 -5.20 -6.13
C ALA A 29 2.08 -6.60 -6.68
N PRO A 30 1.34 -7.64 -6.26
CA PRO A 30 1.64 -9.02 -6.65
C PRO A 30 1.57 -9.24 -8.18
N GLU A 31 0.70 -8.53 -8.88
CA GLU A 31 0.57 -8.61 -10.34
C GLU A 31 1.75 -7.97 -11.08
N VAL A 32 2.48 -7.03 -10.49
CA VAL A 32 3.67 -6.39 -11.13
C VAL A 32 4.81 -7.39 -11.28
N PHE A 33 4.90 -8.36 -10.37
CA PHE A 33 5.87 -9.44 -10.46
C PHE A 33 5.46 -10.53 -11.46
N HIS A 34 4.16 -10.85 -11.52
CA HIS A 34 3.62 -11.85 -12.45
C HIS A 34 3.51 -11.34 -13.90
N SER A 35 3.24 -10.05 -14.05
CA SER A 35 2.93 -9.41 -15.33
C SER A 35 3.79 -8.18 -15.53
N GLN A 36 4.36 -8.12 -16.72
CA GLN A 36 4.96 -6.91 -17.23
C GLN A 36 3.88 -5.85 -17.59
N LEU A 37 2.65 -6.22 -17.90
CA LEU A 37 1.58 -5.23 -18.08
C LEU A 37 0.81 -5.08 -16.76
N TYR A 38 1.08 -3.99 -16.05
CA TYR A 38 0.31 -3.52 -14.89
C TYR A 38 -0.41 -2.20 -15.25
N ASP A 39 -1.31 -1.73 -14.39
CA ASP A 39 -2.01 -0.47 -14.58
C ASP A 39 -1.87 0.43 -13.34
N THR A 40 -2.67 1.49 -13.27
CA THR A 40 -2.69 2.41 -12.10
C THR A 40 -3.07 1.74 -10.78
N LYS A 41 -3.63 0.52 -10.79
CA LYS A 41 -3.98 -0.22 -9.57
C LYS A 41 -2.75 -0.72 -8.82
N ALA A 42 -1.61 -0.85 -9.50
CA ALA A 42 -0.34 -1.15 -8.83
C ALA A 42 0.05 0.00 -7.89
N ASP A 43 -0.13 1.25 -8.30
CA ASP A 43 0.14 2.42 -7.45
C ASP A 43 -0.80 2.47 -6.23
N ILE A 44 -2.06 2.03 -6.40
CA ILE A 44 -3.04 1.93 -5.29
C ILE A 44 -2.61 0.87 -4.27
N TYR A 45 -2.04 -0.24 -4.72
CA TYR A 45 -1.46 -1.22 -3.80
C TYR A 45 -0.33 -0.62 -2.97
N SER A 46 0.61 0.06 -3.62
CA SER A 46 1.71 0.73 -2.94
C SER A 46 1.22 1.79 -1.95
N LEU A 47 0.13 2.51 -2.29
CA LEU A 47 -0.54 3.43 -1.37
C LEU A 47 -1.04 2.72 -0.11
N GLY A 48 -1.64 1.53 -0.22
CA GLY A 48 -2.10 0.75 0.94
C GLY A 48 -0.95 0.41 1.90
N ILE A 49 0.21 0.03 1.37
CA ILE A 49 1.42 -0.21 2.16
C ILE A 49 1.88 1.09 2.86
N ILE A 50 1.91 2.21 2.14
CA ILE A 50 2.28 3.52 2.70
C ILE A 50 1.30 3.96 3.80
N LEU A 51 0.00 3.73 3.65
CA LEU A 51 -1.01 4.05 4.67
C LEU A 51 -0.78 3.23 5.96
N TRP A 52 -0.32 1.99 5.84
CA TRP A 52 0.09 1.18 6.99
C TRP A 52 1.33 1.78 7.67
N GLU A 53 2.37 2.09 6.89
CA GLU A 53 3.62 2.67 7.43
C GLU A 53 3.39 4.03 8.07
N MET A 54 2.49 4.85 7.54
CA MET A 54 2.12 6.15 8.12
C MET A 54 1.44 6.02 9.49
N TRP A 55 0.64 4.97 9.70
CA TRP A 55 -0.06 4.77 10.97
C TRP A 55 0.86 4.19 12.05
N TYR A 56 1.67 3.19 11.68
CA TYR A 56 2.51 2.47 12.63
C TYR A 56 3.92 3.04 12.76
N GLU A 57 4.32 3.97 11.89
CA GLU A 57 5.67 4.55 11.82
C GLU A 57 6.78 3.48 11.72
N GLN A 58 6.44 2.33 11.13
CA GLN A 58 7.35 1.21 10.92
C GLN A 58 7.41 0.84 9.45
N GLN A 59 8.51 0.21 9.05
CA GLN A 59 8.64 -0.34 7.70
C GLN A 59 7.73 -1.58 7.58
N ALA A 60 6.95 -1.67 6.49
CA ALA A 60 6.09 -2.81 6.23
C ALA A 60 6.90 -4.12 6.15
N PHE A 61 6.35 -5.19 6.72
CA PHE A 61 6.93 -6.54 6.82
C PHE A 61 8.25 -6.62 7.62
N SER A 62 8.63 -5.58 8.36
CA SER A 62 9.83 -5.60 9.22
C SER A 62 9.75 -6.58 10.38
N ASP A 63 8.53 -6.94 10.77
CA ASP A 63 8.18 -7.92 11.80
C ASP A 63 8.28 -9.38 11.32
N VAL A 64 8.38 -9.59 10.00
CA VAL A 64 8.52 -10.93 9.41
C VAL A 64 9.97 -11.38 9.52
N SER A 65 10.33 -11.89 10.70
CA SER A 65 11.61 -12.54 10.94
C SER A 65 11.74 -13.75 10.00
N ASN A 66 12.75 -13.74 9.12
CA ASN A 66 13.08 -14.79 8.13
C ASN A 66 12.46 -14.66 6.73
N ILE A 67 12.46 -13.46 6.14
CA ILE A 67 12.34 -13.34 4.68
C ILE A 67 13.75 -13.52 4.07
N PRO A 68 14.06 -14.66 3.43
CA PRO A 68 15.41 -14.94 2.93
C PRO A 68 15.74 -14.18 1.64
N SER A 69 14.73 -13.67 0.92
CA SER A 69 14.90 -12.93 -0.34
C SER A 69 13.63 -12.17 -0.71
N HIS A 70 13.75 -11.22 -1.64
CA HIS A 70 12.59 -10.54 -2.22
C HIS A 70 11.62 -11.49 -2.92
N VAL A 71 12.11 -12.59 -3.50
CA VAL A 71 11.26 -13.63 -4.12
C VAL A 71 10.41 -14.36 -3.08
N ALA A 72 10.98 -14.62 -1.90
CA ALA A 72 10.25 -15.25 -0.81
C ALA A 72 9.19 -14.32 -0.22
N LEU A 73 9.50 -13.03 0.01
CA LEU A 73 8.52 -12.03 0.42
C LEU A 73 7.35 -11.98 -0.57
N PHE A 74 7.68 -11.94 -1.86
CA PHE A 74 6.69 -11.93 -2.91
C PHE A 74 5.76 -13.16 -2.86
N ALA A 75 6.31 -14.37 -2.76
CA ALA A 75 5.52 -15.59 -2.70
C ALA A 75 4.56 -15.55 -1.50
N MET A 76 5.03 -15.09 -0.35
CA MET A 76 4.19 -14.93 0.84
C MET A 76 3.11 -13.87 0.64
N VAL A 77 3.43 -12.72 0.03
CA VAL A 77 2.47 -11.65 -0.30
C VAL A 77 1.42 -12.14 -1.29
N ASP A 78 1.79 -12.94 -2.28
CA ASP A 78 0.84 -13.55 -3.20
C ASP A 78 -0.07 -14.55 -2.48
N GLU A 79 0.45 -15.33 -1.52
CA GLU A 79 -0.37 -16.20 -0.65
C GLU A 79 -1.25 -15.44 0.35
N GLY A 80 -1.06 -14.13 0.48
CA GLY A 80 -1.92 -13.25 1.28
C GLY A 80 -1.27 -12.64 2.51
N LEU A 81 0.05 -12.78 2.70
CA LEU A 81 0.78 -12.07 3.74
C LEU A 81 0.55 -10.56 3.62
N ARG A 82 0.13 -9.95 4.73
CA ARG A 82 0.00 -8.49 4.89
C ARG A 82 0.60 -8.11 6.24
N SER A 83 1.08 -6.87 6.36
CA SER A 83 1.62 -6.41 7.64
C SER A 83 0.51 -6.34 8.69
N GLU A 84 0.77 -6.98 9.82
CA GLU A 84 -0.22 -7.09 10.90
C GLU A 84 -0.23 -5.83 11.78
N HIS A 85 -1.06 -5.87 12.82
CA HIS A 85 -1.05 -4.85 13.84
C HIS A 85 0.26 -4.89 14.65
N VAL A 86 0.91 -3.74 14.82
CA VAL A 86 2.14 -3.63 15.62
C VAL A 86 1.79 -3.64 17.11
N LYS A 87 2.28 -4.65 17.83
CA LYS A 87 2.05 -4.79 19.29
C LYS A 87 2.51 -3.53 20.03
N GLY A 88 1.62 -2.96 20.84
CA GLY A 88 1.90 -1.78 21.65
C GLY A 88 1.56 -0.44 20.97
N CYS A 89 1.07 -0.47 19.72
CA CYS A 89 0.50 0.69 19.03
C CYS A 89 -1.03 0.68 19.15
N ASN A 90 -1.68 1.83 18.93
CA ASN A 90 -3.14 1.89 18.83
C ASN A 90 -3.60 1.30 17.48
N GLU A 91 -4.78 0.69 17.45
CA GLU A 91 -5.39 0.27 16.20
C GLU A 91 -5.84 1.49 15.37
N PRO A 92 -5.69 1.45 14.04
CA PRO A 92 -6.22 2.48 13.17
C PRO A 92 -7.75 2.55 13.28
N PRO A 93 -8.36 3.75 13.19
CA PRO A 93 -9.79 3.91 13.06
C PRO A 93 -10.34 3.02 11.95
N ARG A 94 -11.56 2.51 12.14
CA ARG A 94 -12.16 1.51 11.24
C ARG A 94 -12.06 1.90 9.77
N ARG A 95 -12.36 3.16 9.44
CA ARG A 95 -12.30 3.66 8.06
C ARG A 95 -10.87 3.73 7.51
N TRP A 96 -9.86 4.05 8.34
CA TRP A 96 -8.45 4.00 7.93
C TRP A 96 -8.06 2.57 7.59
N LYS A 97 -8.43 1.63 8.46
CA LYS A 97 -8.18 0.19 8.26
C LYS A 97 -8.86 -0.33 6.99
N GLU A 98 -10.14 -0.03 6.80
CA GLU A 98 -10.91 -0.41 5.60
C GLU A 98 -10.29 0.16 4.31
N LEU A 99 -9.90 1.44 4.32
CA LEU A 99 -9.25 2.07 3.17
C LEU A 99 -7.90 1.41 2.86
N MET A 100 -7.04 1.26 3.87
CA MET A 100 -5.74 0.59 3.75
C MET A 100 -5.91 -0.84 3.20
N GLU A 101 -6.85 -1.61 3.75
CA GLU A 101 -7.08 -2.99 3.35
C GLU A 101 -7.68 -3.14 1.95
N SER A 102 -8.54 -2.21 1.54
CA SER A 102 -9.07 -2.17 0.18
C SER A 102 -7.97 -1.85 -0.86
N CYS A 103 -6.99 -1.02 -0.48
CA CYS A 103 -5.91 -0.61 -1.36
C CYS A 103 -4.97 -1.78 -1.72
N TRP A 104 -4.66 -2.67 -0.78
CA TRP A 104 -3.76 -3.81 -1.01
C TRP A 104 -4.46 -5.14 -1.33
N ASN A 105 -5.70 -5.08 -1.83
CA ASN A 105 -6.46 -6.26 -2.24
C ASN A 105 -5.67 -7.09 -3.28
N LYS A 106 -5.72 -8.42 -3.17
CA LYS A 106 -5.05 -9.33 -4.11
C LYS A 106 -5.50 -9.10 -5.55
N LYS A 107 -6.81 -8.84 -5.78
CA LYS A 107 -7.35 -8.57 -7.11
C LYS A 107 -7.22 -7.07 -7.45
N PRO A 108 -6.51 -6.68 -8.52
CA PRO A 108 -6.36 -5.26 -8.89
C PRO A 108 -7.68 -4.52 -9.12
N ASP A 109 -8.67 -5.18 -9.73
CA ASP A 109 -9.96 -4.59 -10.06
C ASP A 109 -10.82 -4.26 -8.83
N GLU A 110 -10.59 -4.99 -7.71
CA GLU A 110 -11.28 -4.77 -6.44
C GLU A 110 -10.67 -3.60 -5.64
N ARG A 111 -9.49 -3.11 -6.05
CA ARG A 111 -8.87 -1.95 -5.40
C ARG A 111 -9.62 -0.68 -5.78
N PRO A 112 -9.70 0.31 -4.90
CA PRO A 112 -10.30 1.60 -5.22
C PRO A 112 -9.55 2.35 -6.34
N SER A 113 -10.14 3.44 -6.82
CA SER A 113 -9.42 4.42 -7.63
C SER A 113 -8.76 5.46 -6.74
N ALA A 114 -7.71 6.14 -7.22
CA ALA A 114 -7.07 7.22 -6.46
C ALA A 114 -8.07 8.31 -6.01
N SER A 115 -9.05 8.64 -6.85
CA SER A 115 -10.14 9.57 -6.51
C SER A 115 -11.03 9.05 -5.38
N HIS A 116 -11.29 7.74 -5.33
CA HIS A 116 -12.05 7.15 -4.24
C HIS A 116 -11.22 7.14 -2.95
N CYS A 117 -9.95 6.77 -2.99
CA CYS A 117 -9.04 6.85 -1.85
C CYS A 117 -8.99 8.28 -1.26
N LEU A 118 -8.90 9.30 -2.12
CA LEU A 118 -8.90 10.69 -1.70
C LEU A 118 -10.20 11.07 -0.99
N LYS A 119 -11.36 10.65 -1.53
CA LYS A 119 -12.65 10.91 -0.92
C LYS A 119 -12.74 10.29 0.47
N GLU A 120 -12.40 9.01 0.60
CA GLU A 120 -12.41 8.31 1.88
C GLU A 120 -11.45 8.98 2.87
N ALA A 121 -10.23 9.34 2.44
CA ALA A 121 -9.22 9.97 3.29
C ALA A 121 -9.63 11.36 3.81
N ILE A 122 -10.37 12.16 3.03
CA ILE A 122 -10.88 13.47 3.47
C ILE A 122 -12.01 13.32 4.49
N GLU A 123 -12.82 12.27 4.36
CA GLU A 123 -13.94 12.00 5.26
C GLU A 123 -13.53 11.22 6.52
N LEU A 124 -12.24 10.91 6.68
CA LEU A 124 -11.74 10.37 7.94
C LEU A 124 -11.90 11.44 9.03
N PRO A 125 -12.55 11.13 10.15
CA PRO A 125 -12.65 12.08 11.24
C PRO A 125 -11.24 12.48 11.68
N GLY A 126 -10.95 13.78 11.65
CA GLY A 126 -9.73 14.29 12.28
C GLY A 126 -9.85 14.01 13.78
N GLU A 127 -8.82 13.41 14.38
CA GLU A 127 -8.72 13.14 15.82
C GLU A 127 -8.63 14.43 16.66
N ALA A 128 -9.59 15.34 16.53
CA ALA A 128 -9.71 16.54 17.34
C ALA A 128 -11.00 16.55 18.19
N GLU A 129 -11.85 15.52 18.12
CA GLU A 129 -13.20 15.57 18.74
C GLU A 129 -13.56 14.42 19.68
N GLU A 130 -12.65 13.50 20.02
CA GLU A 130 -12.88 12.47 21.05
C GLU A 130 -11.83 12.54 22.18
N VAL A 131 -11.72 13.73 22.80
CA VAL A 131 -11.25 13.84 24.19
C VAL A 131 -12.12 14.89 24.89
N LEU A 132 -13.31 14.49 25.34
CA LEU A 132 -14.11 15.20 26.34
C LEU A 132 -14.31 14.30 27.56
#